data_AF-A0A847LE55-F1
#
_entry.id   AF-A0A847LE55-F1
#
_cell.length_a   1.000
_cell.length_b   1.000
_cell.length_c   1.000
_cell.angle_alpha   90.00
_cell.angle_beta   90.00
_cell.angle_gamma   90.00
#
_symmetry.space_group_name_H-M   'P 1'
#
loop_
_entity.id
_entity.type
_entity.pdbx_description
1 polymer ?
#
loop_
_entity_poly.entity_id
_entity_poly.type
_entity_poly.pdbx_seq_one_letter_code
_entity_poly.pdbx_strand_id
1 'polypeptide(L)'
;MNLRHLCSGVLLVAALTLSLPRAVHAQDPGTTADPLVSKSYLEQLFRFRTMVVPAGETMTVGVGNLLVLRSGRLKLRAPKGKALVDLTTGEEIPPDSFLPANHLILVPDSASYRLEAQSLTLLLGQGIGSEK
;
A
#
# COMPACT_ATOMS: atom_id res chain seq x y z
N MET A 1 29.43 6.59 -56.82
CA MET A 1 28.07 7.05 -56.45
C MET A 1 28.21 7.94 -55.23
N ASN A 2 27.94 9.25 -55.38
CA ASN A 2 28.51 10.29 -54.50
C ASN A 2 27.94 10.28 -53.07
N LEU A 3 28.83 10.14 -52.08
CA LEU A 3 28.56 10.15 -50.64
C LEU A 3 27.76 11.38 -50.18
N ARG A 4 27.87 12.50 -50.90
CA ARG A 4 27.14 13.76 -50.65
C ARG A 4 25.64 13.66 -50.94
N HIS A 5 25.23 12.86 -51.94
CA HIS A 5 23.81 12.64 -52.23
C HIS A 5 23.18 11.61 -51.28
N LEU A 6 23.98 10.67 -50.76
CA LEU A 6 23.55 9.68 -49.77
C LEU A 6 23.21 10.35 -48.42
N CYS A 7 24.08 11.24 -47.92
CA CYS A 7 23.80 11.98 -46.68
C CYS A 7 22.61 12.94 -46.82
N SER A 8 22.46 13.61 -47.95
CA SER A 8 21.33 14.51 -48.20
C SER A 8 19.99 13.75 -48.26
N GLY A 9 19.99 12.53 -48.83
CA GLY A 9 18.80 11.68 -48.86
C GLY A 9 18.39 11.17 -47.47
N VAL A 10 19.35 10.75 -46.65
CA VAL A 10 19.09 10.27 -45.27
C VAL A 10 18.54 11.40 -44.39
N LEU A 11 19.09 12.61 -44.49
CA LEU A 11 18.61 13.79 -43.75
C LEU A 11 17.19 14.20 -44.14
N LEU A 12 16.85 14.11 -45.43
CA LEU A 12 15.53 14.45 -45.93
C LEU A 12 14.47 13.42 -45.52
N VAL A 13 14.82 12.13 -45.49
CA VAL A 13 13.95 11.07 -44.96
C VAL A 13 13.76 11.23 -43.45
N ALA A 14 14.82 11.53 -42.69
CA ALA A 14 14.72 11.76 -41.25
C ALA A 14 13.81 12.96 -40.92
N ALA A 15 13.97 14.08 -41.64
CA ALA A 15 13.12 15.26 -41.49
C ALA A 15 11.65 14.98 -41.86
N LEU A 16 11.41 14.16 -42.89
CA LEU A 16 10.06 13.76 -43.30
C LEU A 16 9.39 12.85 -42.26
N THR A 17 10.14 11.96 -41.60
CA THR A 17 9.59 11.11 -40.52
C THR A 17 9.28 11.89 -39.25
N LEU A 18 10.00 12.99 -38.98
CA LEU A 18 9.79 13.83 -37.81
C LEU A 18 8.59 14.79 -37.96
N SER A 19 8.15 15.05 -39.19
CA SER A 19 7.04 15.95 -39.52
C SER A 19 5.69 15.24 -39.69
N LEU A 20 5.67 13.90 -39.64
CA LEU A 20 4.43 13.14 -39.57
C LEU A 20 3.76 13.36 -38.19
N PRO A 21 2.44 13.61 -38.13
CA PRO A 21 1.75 13.69 -36.85
C PRO A 21 1.89 12.35 -36.14
N ARG A 22 2.56 12.36 -34.98
CA ARG A 22 2.54 11.21 -34.07
C ARG A 22 1.16 11.14 -33.45
N ALA A 23 0.42 10.07 -33.74
CA ALA A 23 -0.80 9.76 -33.00
C ALA A 23 -0.40 9.56 -31.51
N VAL A 24 -0.76 10.53 -30.67
CA VAL A 24 -0.73 10.35 -29.23
C VAL A 24 -1.94 9.47 -28.92
N HIS A 25 -1.73 8.17 -28.77
CA HIS A 25 -2.76 7.28 -28.25
C HIS A 25 -3.06 7.71 -26.81
N ALA A 26 -4.11 8.52 -26.63
CA ALA A 26 -4.77 8.61 -25.34
C ALA A 26 -5.21 7.18 -24.99
N GLN A 27 -4.79 6.69 -23.82
CA GLN A 27 -5.27 5.39 -23.38
C GLN A 27 -6.75 5.56 -23.04
N ASP A 28 -7.61 4.83 -23.75
CA ASP A 28 -9.02 4.79 -23.44
C ASP A 28 -9.20 4.15 -22.04
N PRO A 29 -10.07 4.71 -21.18
CA PRO A 29 -10.33 4.13 -19.87
C PRO A 29 -10.90 2.71 -20.03
N GLY A 30 -10.50 1.78 -19.15
CA GLY A 30 -10.94 0.37 -19.20
C GLY A 30 -10.01 -0.57 -19.96
N THR A 31 -8.76 -0.18 -20.22
CA THR A 31 -7.72 -1.07 -20.77
C THR A 31 -7.05 -1.89 -19.68
N THR A 32 -6.21 -2.87 -20.03
CA THR A 32 -5.40 -3.61 -19.04
C THR A 32 -4.41 -2.69 -18.29
N ALA A 33 -3.99 -1.58 -18.91
CA ALA A 33 -3.13 -0.58 -18.29
C ALA A 33 -3.90 0.39 -17.37
N ASP A 34 -5.19 0.60 -17.64
CA ASP A 34 -6.10 1.43 -16.84
C ASP A 34 -7.46 0.72 -16.64
N PRO A 35 -7.54 -0.23 -15.70
CA PRO A 35 -8.74 -1.01 -15.49
C PRO A 35 -9.85 -0.15 -14.87
N LEU A 36 -11.05 -0.23 -15.44
CA LEU A 36 -12.22 0.41 -14.87
C LEU A 36 -12.68 -0.35 -13.62
N VAL A 37 -12.61 0.28 -12.46
CA VAL A 37 -13.10 -0.25 -11.19
C VAL A 37 -14.21 0.63 -10.63
N SER A 38 -15.20 0.02 -9.98
CA SER A 38 -16.27 0.80 -9.36
C SER A 38 -15.76 1.51 -8.09
N LYS A 39 -16.33 2.69 -7.82
CA LYS A 39 -16.10 3.40 -6.55
C LYS A 39 -16.38 2.50 -5.34
N SER A 40 -17.45 1.70 -5.38
CA SER A 40 -17.83 0.80 -4.28
C SER A 40 -16.80 -0.29 -4.02
N TYR A 41 -16.14 -0.81 -5.06
CA TYR A 41 -15.07 -1.79 -4.93
C TYR A 41 -13.86 -1.19 -4.21
N LEU A 42 -13.42 0.00 -4.62
CA LEU A 42 -12.31 0.71 -3.96
C LEU A 42 -12.64 1.07 -2.51
N GLU A 43 -13.84 1.60 -2.25
CA GLU A 43 -14.27 1.88 -0.88
C GLU A 43 -14.31 0.63 -0.02
N GLN A 44 -14.63 -0.54 -0.58
CA GLN A 44 -14.59 -1.78 0.18
C GLN A 44 -13.16 -2.18 0.57
N LEU A 45 -12.18 -1.94 -0.30
CA LEU A 45 -10.77 -2.28 -0.09
C LEU A 45 -10.06 -1.34 0.89
N PHE A 46 -10.29 -0.04 0.77
CA PHE A 46 -9.55 1.00 1.50
C PHE A 46 -10.28 1.53 2.74
N ARG A 47 -11.44 0.97 3.09
CA ARG A 47 -12.21 1.42 4.26
C ARG A 47 -11.63 0.87 5.56
N PHE A 48 -11.42 1.78 6.50
CA PHE A 48 -11.17 1.45 7.90
C PHE A 48 -12.42 0.84 8.54
N ARG A 49 -12.22 -0.27 9.26
CA ARG A 49 -13.25 -0.99 10.00
C ARG A 49 -12.94 -0.98 11.48
N THR A 50 -13.99 -0.88 12.29
CA THR A 50 -13.89 -1.02 13.73
C THR A 50 -13.92 -2.50 14.10
N MET A 51 -13.03 -2.91 15.00
CA MET A 51 -13.01 -4.26 15.56
C MET A 51 -12.85 -4.19 17.08
N VAL A 52 -13.60 -5.04 17.77
CA VAL A 52 -13.49 -5.24 19.21
C VAL A 52 -12.72 -6.52 19.43
N VAL A 53 -11.67 -6.45 20.25
CA VAL A 53 -10.84 -7.59 20.62
C VAL A 53 -10.99 -7.80 22.13
N PRO A 54 -11.59 -8.92 22.56
CA PRO A 54 -11.67 -9.29 23.96
C PRO A 54 -10.29 -9.37 24.64
N ALA A 55 -10.25 -9.15 25.95
CA ALA A 55 -9.03 -9.34 26.72
C ALA A 55 -8.55 -10.81 26.66
N GLY A 56 -7.26 -11.01 26.48
CA GLY A 56 -6.64 -12.33 26.33
C GLY A 56 -6.60 -12.86 24.90
N GLU A 57 -7.35 -12.25 23.97
CA GLU A 57 -7.32 -12.67 22.57
C GLU A 57 -6.13 -12.09 21.81
N THR A 58 -5.77 -12.78 20.72
CA THR A 58 -4.67 -12.40 19.84
C THR A 58 -5.18 -12.29 18.41
N MET A 59 -4.71 -11.29 17.68
CA MET A 59 -4.93 -11.17 16.24
C MET A 59 -3.62 -11.21 15.46
N THR A 60 -3.65 -11.81 14.29
CA THR A 60 -2.57 -11.75 13.31
C THR A 60 -2.84 -10.59 12.37
N VAL A 61 -1.78 -9.88 11.98
CA VAL A 61 -1.87 -8.77 11.01
C VAL A 61 -0.90 -9.03 9.86
N GLY A 62 -1.34 -8.71 8.64
CA GLY A 62 -0.59 -8.89 7.40
C GLY A 62 0.08 -7.61 6.93
N VAL A 63 1.02 -7.76 5.99
CA VAL A 63 1.71 -6.65 5.33
C VAL A 63 0.72 -5.64 4.75
N GLY A 64 1.01 -4.35 4.90
CA GLY A 64 0.17 -3.27 4.39
C GLY A 64 -1.08 -2.97 5.22
N ASN A 65 -1.35 -3.75 6.27
CA ASN A 65 -2.43 -3.43 7.20
C ASN A 65 -2.10 -2.14 7.96
N LEU A 66 -3.12 -1.31 8.16
CA LEU A 66 -3.04 -0.07 8.91
C LEU A 66 -3.96 -0.15 10.13
N LEU A 67 -3.47 0.26 11.29
CA LEU A 67 -4.15 0.09 12.57
C LEU A 67 -4.12 1.38 13.38
N VAL A 68 -5.17 1.64 14.15
CA VAL A 68 -5.23 2.67 15.18
C VAL A 68 -5.86 2.06 16.43
N LEU A 69 -5.09 2.02 17.51
CA LEU A 69 -5.59 1.61 18.83
C LEU A 69 -6.46 2.74 19.41
N ARG A 70 -7.78 2.57 19.46
CA ARG A 70 -8.71 3.60 19.95
C ARG A 70 -8.96 3.50 21.45
N SER A 71 -8.94 2.29 22.00
CA SER A 71 -8.96 2.05 23.45
C SER A 71 -8.39 0.67 23.80
N GLY A 72 -8.00 0.49 25.06
CA GLY A 72 -7.46 -0.76 25.59
C GLY A 72 -5.93 -0.83 25.59
N ARG A 73 -5.39 -2.03 25.76
CA ARG A 73 -3.94 -2.31 25.78
C ARG A 73 -3.61 -3.44 24.84
N LEU A 74 -2.82 -3.16 23.82
CA LEU A 74 -2.47 -4.13 22.78
C LEU A 74 -0.94 -4.27 22.72
N LYS A 75 -0.45 -5.48 22.97
CA LYS A 75 1.00 -5.76 23.04
C LYS A 75 1.45 -6.45 21.74
N LEU A 76 2.55 -5.97 21.17
CA LEU A 76 3.14 -6.55 19.97
C LEU A 76 3.94 -7.81 20.29
N ARG A 77 3.80 -8.84 19.45
CA ARG A 77 4.72 -9.98 19.34
C ARG A 77 5.19 -10.08 17.90
N ALA A 78 6.50 -10.13 17.73
CA ALA A 78 7.14 -10.27 16.43
C ALA A 78 8.50 -10.98 16.59
N PRO A 79 9.09 -11.52 15.51
CA PRO A 79 10.45 -12.05 15.53
C PRO A 79 11.49 -10.98 15.92
N LYS A 80 12.65 -11.42 16.40
CA LYS A 80 13.76 -10.51 16.73
C LYS A 80 14.17 -9.68 15.50
N GLY A 81 14.35 -8.37 15.69
CA GLY A 81 14.73 -7.45 14.60
C GLY A 81 13.58 -7.08 13.66
N LYS A 82 12.34 -7.41 14.02
CA LYS A 82 11.12 -6.94 13.33
C LYS A 82 10.38 -5.94 14.20
N ALA A 83 9.76 -4.96 13.56
CA ALA A 83 9.03 -3.90 14.23
C ALA A 83 7.84 -3.48 13.37
N LEU A 84 6.82 -2.91 14.01
CA LEU A 84 5.80 -2.14 13.30
C LEU A 84 6.31 -0.70 13.10
N VAL A 85 5.73 0.03 12.17
CA VAL A 85 6.08 1.44 11.94
C VAL A 85 4.96 2.33 12.44
N ASP A 86 5.27 3.30 13.29
CA ASP A 86 4.36 4.36 13.69
C ASP A 86 4.47 5.52 12.70
N LEU A 87 3.45 5.69 11.86
CA LEU A 87 3.41 6.75 10.86
C LEU A 87 3.07 8.13 11.46
N THR A 88 2.69 8.17 12.75
CA THR A 88 2.38 9.42 13.47
C THR A 88 3.67 10.08 13.97
N THR A 89 4.58 9.27 14.52
CA THR A 89 5.85 9.74 15.07
C THR A 89 7.02 9.51 14.11
N GLY A 90 6.90 8.58 13.16
CA GLY A 90 7.98 8.13 12.28
C GLY A 90 8.91 7.11 12.93
N GLU A 91 8.56 6.58 14.11
CA GLU A 91 9.39 5.64 14.87
C GLU A 91 8.97 4.17 14.66
N GLU A 92 9.87 3.25 14.97
CA GLU A 92 9.58 1.82 15.00
C GLU A 92 9.04 1.39 16.36
N ILE A 93 8.07 0.48 16.36
CA ILE A 93 7.52 -0.18 17.55
C ILE A 93 8.15 -1.58 17.65
N PRO A 94 9.11 -1.79 18.56
CA PRO A 94 9.82 -3.06 18.65
C PRO A 94 8.97 -4.15 19.31
N PRO A 95 9.36 -5.44 19.19
CA PRO A 95 8.65 -6.54 19.82
C PRO A 95 8.49 -6.32 21.32
N ASP A 96 7.43 -6.89 21.88
CA ASP A 96 7.06 -6.77 23.30
C ASP A 96 6.66 -5.36 23.78
N SER A 97 6.62 -4.37 22.90
CA SER A 97 6.08 -3.04 23.21
C SER A 97 4.55 -3.02 23.15
N PHE A 98 3.96 -2.06 23.85
CA PHE A 98 2.54 -1.74 23.69
C PHE A 98 2.35 -0.76 22.53
N LEU A 99 1.29 -0.96 21.74
CA LEU A 99 0.93 0.01 20.70
C LEU A 99 0.45 1.31 21.37
N PRO A 100 0.90 2.48 20.89
CA PRO A 100 0.42 3.76 21.37
C PRO A 100 -1.03 3.99 20.95
N ALA A 101 -1.82 4.60 21.83
CA ALA A 101 -3.21 4.93 21.54
C ALA A 101 -3.29 6.07 20.52
N ASN A 102 -4.24 5.99 19.60
CA ASN A 102 -4.57 6.99 18.57
C ASN A 102 -3.46 7.28 17.55
N HIS A 103 -2.47 6.40 17.44
CA HIS A 103 -1.44 6.49 16.40
C HIS A 103 -1.78 5.59 15.22
N LEU A 104 -1.40 6.03 14.01
CA LEU A 104 -1.51 5.24 12.79
C LEU A 104 -0.31 4.31 12.65
N ILE A 105 -0.56 3.01 12.76
CA ILE A 105 0.47 1.97 12.75
C ILE A 105 0.42 1.19 11.44
N LEU A 106 1.56 1.03 10.78
CA LEU A 106 1.76 0.26 9.56
C LEU A 106 2.45 -1.07 9.87
N VAL A 107 1.95 -2.15 9.26
CA VAL A 107 2.67 -3.43 9.16
C VAL A 107 3.57 -3.40 7.92
N PRO A 108 4.90 -3.28 8.08
CA PRO A 108 5.78 -2.92 6.97
C PRO A 108 6.18 -4.11 6.07
N ASP A 109 6.14 -5.33 6.58
CA ASP A 109 6.56 -6.53 5.85
C ASP A 109 5.70 -7.75 6.20
N SER A 110 6.03 -8.89 5.59
CA SER A 110 5.28 -10.14 5.74
C SER A 110 5.75 -11.01 6.91
N ALA A 111 6.50 -10.46 7.88
CA ALA A 111 6.88 -11.22 9.06
C ALA A 111 5.66 -11.57 9.93
N SER A 112 5.81 -12.54 10.83
CA SER A 112 4.72 -12.99 11.70
C SER A 112 4.47 -12.02 12.86
N TYR A 113 3.61 -11.02 12.64
CA TYR A 113 3.16 -10.09 13.66
C TYR A 113 1.87 -10.58 14.34
N ARG A 114 1.87 -10.61 15.66
CA ARG A 114 0.69 -10.88 16.49
C ARG A 114 0.47 -9.75 17.48
N LEU A 115 -0.80 -9.37 17.66
CA LEU A 115 -1.22 -8.33 18.59
C LEU A 115 -2.08 -8.96 19.68
N GLU A 116 -1.58 -8.94 20.92
CA GLU A 116 -2.21 -9.57 22.07
C GLU A 116 -2.94 -8.52 22.91
N ALA A 117 -4.27 -8.64 23.02
CA ALA A 117 -5.09 -7.74 23.80
C ALA A 117 -4.96 -8.06 25.29
N GLN A 118 -4.40 -7.15 26.07
CA GLN A 118 -4.29 -7.30 27.54
C GLN A 118 -5.54 -6.77 28.26
N SER A 119 -6.41 -6.06 27.54
CA SER A 119 -7.72 -5.60 27.99
C SER A 119 -8.70 -5.63 26.83
N LEU A 120 -9.99 -5.43 27.09
CA LEU A 120 -10.96 -5.15 26.03
C LEU A 120 -10.44 -3.99 25.18
N THR A 121 -10.29 -4.23 23.88
CA THR A 121 -9.56 -3.37 22.97
C THR A 121 -10.44 -2.98 21.79
N LEU A 122 -10.49 -1.69 21.48
CA LEU A 122 -11.14 -1.18 20.29
C LEU A 122 -10.07 -0.76 19.28
N LEU A 123 -10.10 -1.38 18.11
CA LEU A 123 -9.23 -1.04 16.99
C LEU A 123 -10.04 -0.43 15.87
N LEU A 124 -9.44 0.54 15.20
CA LEU A 124 -9.81 0.93 13.86
C LEU A 124 -8.70 0.43 12.94
N GLY A 125 -9.01 -0.21 11.82
CA GLY A 125 -7.96 -0.52 10.87
C GLY A 125 -8.43 -0.97 9.50
N GLN A 126 -7.48 -0.99 8.58
CA GLN A 126 -7.66 -1.26 7.16
C GLN A 126 -6.86 -2.50 6.80
N GLY A 127 -7.41 -3.34 5.92
CA GLY A 127 -6.82 -4.64 5.56
C GLY A 127 -6.97 -5.71 6.67
N ILE A 128 -7.75 -5.43 7.72
CA ILE A 128 -7.99 -6.34 8.83
C ILE A 128 -9.43 -6.86 8.85
N GLY A 129 -9.61 -8.10 9.31
CA GLY A 129 -10.93 -8.73 9.44
C GLY A 129 -11.54 -9.23 8.12
N SER A 130 -10.73 -9.38 7.07
CA SER A 130 -11.15 -9.98 5.79
C SER A 130 -10.63 -11.41 5.66
N GLU A 131 -11.03 -12.31 6.55
CA GLU A 131 -11.16 -13.72 6.20
C GLU A 131 -12.63 -14.01 5.91
N LYS A 132 -13.01 -13.87 4.65
CA LYS A 132 -14.07 -14.63 4.01
C LYS A 132 -13.69 -14.86 2.55
#